data_AF-A0A843FIJ3-F1
#
_entry.id   AF-A0A843FIJ3-F1
#
_cell.length_a   1.000
_cell.length_b   1.000
_cell.length_c   1.000
_cell.angle_alpha   90.00
_cell.angle_beta   90.00
_cell.angle_gamma   90.00
#
_symmetry.space_group_name_H-M   'P 1'
#
loop_
_entity.id
_entity.type
_entity.pdbx_description
1 polymer ?
#
loop_
_entity_poly.entity_id
_entity_poly.type
_entity_poly.pdbx_seq_one_letter_code
_entity_poly.pdbx_strand_id
1 'polypeptide(L)'
;MVNQKGEFPMKARISTRVHESTKRLLKQLPYTEAEVIKIGAMYLSDESNLLEWEIGELGVEIEKLKSKLHEKESFRKAKQNRLRMISPKKLDKDTLYGMLTEAAEDVANRIYDNYGMNSLNKLENPLAKSSIRSEGKDLGYDPDDFLVEVKNQLHIKCQSEVSDISKSDDNEMSDD
;
A
#
# COMPACT_ATOMS: atom_id res chain seq x y z
N MET A 1 9.97 -19.83 -2.29
CA MET A 1 8.71 -19.89 -1.51
C MET A 1 9.07 -19.81 -0.03
N VAL A 2 8.62 -18.75 0.66
CA VAL A 2 8.79 -18.56 2.13
C VAL A 2 7.62 -19.26 2.82
N ASN A 3 7.86 -19.99 3.92
CA ASN A 3 6.75 -20.61 4.67
C ASN A 3 5.99 -19.52 5.46
N GLN A 4 4.73 -19.80 5.82
CA GLN A 4 3.78 -18.89 6.47
C GLN A 4 4.22 -18.29 7.84
N LYS A 5 5.43 -18.59 8.34
CA LYS A 5 6.02 -18.04 9.58
C LYS A 5 7.13 -17.02 9.37
N GLY A 6 7.43 -16.62 8.12
CA GLY A 6 8.47 -15.62 7.84
C GLY A 6 9.90 -16.11 8.09
N GLU A 7 10.10 -17.39 8.39
CA GLU A 7 11.42 -18.00 8.53
C GLU A 7 12.03 -18.24 7.14
N PHE A 8 13.19 -17.65 6.88
CA PHE A 8 14.03 -18.05 5.75
C PHE A 8 14.32 -19.55 5.88
N PRO A 9 14.20 -20.33 4.79
CA PRO A 9 14.56 -21.74 4.87
C PRO A 9 15.98 -21.86 5.38
N MET A 10 16.15 -22.49 6.55
CA MET A 10 17.45 -22.88 7.10
C MET A 10 18.32 -23.35 5.94
N LYS A 11 19.49 -22.73 5.75
CA LYS A 11 20.46 -23.04 4.69
C LYS A 11 20.44 -24.54 4.44
N ALA A 12 19.76 -24.97 3.37
CA ALA A 12 19.61 -26.38 3.09
C ALA A 12 21.04 -26.90 2.91
N ARG A 13 21.50 -27.77 3.82
CA ARG A 13 22.76 -28.47 3.62
C ARG A 13 22.55 -29.34 2.39
N ILE A 14 23.03 -28.87 1.25
CA ILE A 14 23.07 -29.66 0.02
C ILE A 14 23.91 -30.89 0.35
N SER A 15 23.27 -32.04 0.43
CA SER A 15 23.96 -33.31 0.62
C SER A 15 24.89 -33.51 -0.57
N THR A 16 26.20 -33.65 -0.31
CA THR A 16 27.21 -33.93 -1.33
C THR A 16 27.18 -35.38 -1.83
N ARG A 17 26.24 -36.21 -1.34
CA ARG A 17 26.10 -37.60 -1.78
C ARG A 17 25.49 -37.66 -3.18
N VAL A 18 26.37 -37.83 -4.16
CA VAL A 18 26.01 -38.18 -5.54
C VAL A 18 25.40 -39.59 -5.56
N HIS A 19 24.20 -39.73 -6.12
CA HIS A 19 23.51 -41.02 -6.23
C HIS A 19 24.31 -42.00 -7.10
N GLU A 20 24.23 -43.31 -6.82
CA GLU A 20 25.06 -44.31 -7.47
C GLU A 20 24.80 -44.40 -8.99
N SER A 21 23.56 -44.13 -9.44
CA SER A 21 23.23 -43.99 -10.86
C SER A 21 23.95 -42.80 -11.52
N THR A 22 24.04 -41.67 -10.83
CA THR A 22 24.74 -40.47 -11.30
C THR A 22 26.24 -40.71 -11.40
N LYS A 23 26.84 -41.45 -10.46
CA LYS A 23 28.26 -41.86 -10.55
C LYS A 23 28.53 -42.77 -11.76
N ARG A 24 27.63 -43.70 -12.08
CA ARG A 24 27.76 -44.55 -13.28
C ARG A 24 27.71 -43.72 -14.57
N LEU A 25 26.83 -42.73 -14.63
CA LEU A 25 26.72 -41.80 -15.75
C LEU A 25 27.98 -40.93 -15.89
N LEU A 26 28.51 -40.39 -14.79
CA LEU A 26 29.75 -39.59 -14.80
C LEU A 26 30.95 -40.36 -15.38
N LYS A 27 31.08 -41.66 -15.07
CA LYS A 27 32.14 -42.53 -15.62
C LYS A 27 32.04 -42.78 -17.13
N GLN A 28 30.88 -42.53 -17.74
CA GLN A 28 30.65 -42.70 -19.18
C GLN A 28 30.92 -41.42 -19.97
N LEU A 29 31.08 -40.27 -19.30
CA LEU A 29 31.33 -38.99 -19.93
C LEU A 29 32.84 -38.79 -20.18
N PRO A 30 33.22 -38.08 -21.25
CA PRO A 30 34.63 -37.76 -21.54
C PRO A 30 35.19 -36.63 -20.65
N TYR A 31 34.51 -36.30 -19.54
CA TYR A 31 34.82 -35.20 -18.63
C TYR A 31 35.10 -35.74 -17.23
N THR A 32 36.00 -35.10 -16.50
CA THR A 32 36.26 -35.41 -15.10
C THR A 32 35.08 -34.99 -14.21
N GLU A 33 34.93 -35.62 -13.04
CA GLU A 33 33.88 -35.26 -12.08
C GLU A 33 33.94 -33.76 -11.69
N ALA A 34 35.16 -33.20 -11.57
CA ALA A 34 35.37 -31.79 -11.27
C ALA A 34 34.89 -30.86 -12.40
N GLU A 35 35.11 -31.23 -13.67
CA GLU A 35 34.63 -30.46 -14.82
C GLU A 35 33.11 -30.47 -14.91
N VAL A 36 32.47 -31.63 -14.68
CA VAL A 36 31.00 -31.72 -14.70
C VAL A 36 30.37 -30.88 -13.59
N ILE A 37 30.95 -30.92 -12.38
CA ILE A 37 30.50 -30.07 -11.27
C ILE A 37 30.69 -28.58 -11.59
N LYS A 38 31.82 -28.21 -12.19
CA LYS A 38 32.09 -26.82 -12.58
C LYS A 38 31.09 -26.33 -13.63
N ILE A 39 30.81 -27.13 -14.66
CA ILE A 39 29.82 -26.80 -15.70
C ILE A 39 28.42 -26.66 -15.08
N GLY A 40 28.03 -27.59 -14.21
CA GLY A 40 26.74 -27.52 -13.51
C GLY A 40 26.62 -26.29 -12.61
N ALA A 41 27.68 -25.94 -11.88
CA ALA A 41 27.72 -24.73 -11.06
C ALA A 41 27.65 -23.44 -11.88
N MET A 42 28.35 -23.39 -13.02
CA MET A 42 28.26 -22.26 -13.96
C MET A 42 26.85 -22.13 -14.54
N TYR A 43 26.25 -23.22 -15.02
CA TYR A 43 24.88 -23.23 -15.52
C TYR A 43 23.88 -22.72 -14.48
N LEU A 44 23.95 -23.22 -13.24
CA LEU A 44 23.06 -22.77 -12.17
C LEU A 44 23.29 -21.30 -11.80
N SER A 45 24.53 -20.82 -11.86
CA SER A 45 24.85 -19.41 -11.63
C SER A 45 24.28 -18.52 -12.73
N ASP A 46 24.42 -18.91 -14.00
CA ASP A 46 23.89 -18.17 -15.15
C ASP A 46 22.35 -18.13 -15.12
N GLU A 47 21.71 -19.27 -14.81
CA GLU A 47 20.27 -19.36 -14.62
C GLU A 47 19.80 -18.48 -13.45
N SER A 48 20.54 -18.47 -12.32
CA SER A 48 20.22 -17.60 -11.18
C SER A 48 20.29 -16.12 -11.57
N ASN A 49 21.33 -15.72 -12.29
CA ASN A 49 21.51 -14.34 -12.76
C ASN A 49 20.40 -13.93 -13.74
N LEU A 50 20.01 -14.83 -14.65
CA LEU A 50 18.91 -14.60 -15.58
C LEU A 50 17.59 -14.40 -14.83
N LEU A 51 17.27 -15.28 -13.88
CA LEU A 51 16.05 -15.16 -13.08
C LEU A 51 16.04 -13.89 -12.23
N GLU A 52 17.17 -13.49 -11.64
CA GLU A 52 17.27 -12.22 -10.92
C GLU A 52 16.99 -11.01 -11.82
N TRP A 53 17.49 -11.05 -13.05
CA TRP A 53 17.22 -10.02 -14.05
C TRP A 53 15.74 -9.99 -14.48
N GLU A 54 15.14 -11.15 -14.78
CA GLU A 54 13.72 -11.26 -15.14
C GLU A 54 12.80 -10.80 -13.99
N ILE A 55 13.14 -11.12 -12.74
CA ILE A 55 12.43 -10.61 -11.56
C ILE A 55 12.51 -9.08 -11.51
N GLY A 56 13.68 -8.51 -11.81
CA GLY A 56 13.86 -7.06 -11.91
C GLY A 56 12.98 -6.43 -12.97
N GLU A 57 12.93 -7.01 -14.17
CA GLU A 57 12.07 -6.53 -15.27
C GLU A 57 10.58 -6.57 -14.90
N LEU A 58 10.13 -7.68 -14.31
CA LEU A 58 8.76 -7.83 -13.83
C LEU A 58 8.44 -6.79 -12.74
N GLY A 59 9.40 -6.49 -11.86
CA GLY A 59 9.26 -5.42 -10.86
C GLY A 59 8.99 -4.06 -11.51
N VAL A 60 9.73 -3.71 -12.55
CA VAL A 60 9.53 -2.46 -13.31
C VAL A 60 8.17 -2.45 -14.01
N GLU A 61 7.76 -3.56 -14.61
CA GLU A 61 6.45 -3.67 -15.27
C GLU A 61 5.29 -3.49 -14.28
N ILE A 62 5.39 -4.12 -13.10
CA ILE A 62 4.41 -3.98 -12.02
C ILE A 62 4.26 -2.52 -11.60
N GLU A 63 5.38 -1.80 -11.39
CA GLU A 63 5.32 -0.39 -11.01
C GLU A 63 4.71 0.49 -12.11
N LYS A 64 5.01 0.19 -13.39
CA LYS A 64 4.37 0.87 -14.52
C LYS A 64 2.87 0.62 -14.58
N LEU A 65 2.42 -0.62 -14.31
CA LEU A 65 1.00 -0.96 -14.26
C LEU A 65 0.30 -0.27 -13.09
N LYS A 66 0.93 -0.20 -11.91
CA LYS A 66 0.41 0.56 -10.76
C LYS A 66 0.24 2.04 -11.09
N SER A 67 1.25 2.66 -11.72
CA SER A 67 1.16 4.06 -12.16
C SER A 67 -0.01 4.30 -13.11
N LYS A 68 -0.19 3.40 -14.08
CA LYS A 68 -1.32 3.46 -15.03
C LYS A 68 -2.67 3.24 -14.35
N LEU A 69 -2.74 2.34 -13.37
CA LEU A 69 -3.95 2.13 -12.57
C LEU A 69 -4.32 3.41 -11.82
N HIS A 70 -3.37 4.01 -11.12
CA HIS A 70 -3.56 5.27 -10.40
C HIS A 70 -4.05 6.40 -11.32
N GLU A 71 -3.47 6.52 -12.52
CA GLU A 71 -3.92 7.47 -13.54
C GLU A 71 -5.39 7.23 -13.93
N LYS A 72 -5.78 5.98 -14.20
CA LYS A 72 -7.16 5.63 -14.59
C LYS A 72 -8.16 5.83 -13.47
N GLU A 73 -7.79 5.54 -12.22
CA GLU A 73 -8.61 5.80 -11.04
C GLU A 73 -8.82 7.31 -10.84
N SER A 74 -7.76 8.11 -10.98
CA SER A 74 -7.85 9.57 -10.95
C SER A 74 -8.80 10.11 -12.02
N PHE A 75 -8.71 9.58 -13.26
CA PHE A 75 -9.65 9.93 -14.32
C PHE A 75 -11.09 9.49 -14.01
N ARG A 76 -11.29 8.29 -13.48
CA ARG A 76 -12.62 7.80 -13.06
C ARG A 76 -13.22 8.71 -11.99
N LYS A 77 -12.45 9.05 -10.94
CA LYS A 77 -12.84 9.98 -9.87
C LYS A 77 -13.23 11.34 -10.45
N ALA A 78 -12.45 11.90 -11.36
CA ALA A 78 -12.77 13.16 -12.03
C ALA A 78 -14.08 13.08 -12.84
N LYS A 79 -14.33 11.97 -13.54
CA LYS A 79 -15.59 11.76 -14.28
C LYS A 79 -16.78 11.58 -13.34
N GLN A 80 -16.62 10.86 -12.23
CA GLN A 80 -17.65 10.71 -11.21
C GLN A 80 -17.99 12.05 -10.55
N ASN A 81 -16.97 12.86 -10.19
CA ASN A 81 -17.16 14.22 -9.69
C ASN A 81 -17.98 15.07 -10.68
N ARG A 82 -17.64 15.02 -11.96
CA ARG A 82 -18.41 15.73 -12.99
C ARG A 82 -19.83 15.17 -13.14
N LEU A 83 -20.01 13.85 -13.05
CA LEU A 83 -21.32 13.22 -13.12
C LEU A 83 -22.20 13.60 -11.92
N ARG A 84 -21.64 13.65 -10.71
CA ARG A 84 -22.29 14.13 -9.49
C ARG A 84 -22.84 15.54 -9.68
N MET A 85 -22.02 16.47 -10.18
CA MET A 85 -22.42 17.87 -10.38
C MET A 85 -23.55 18.03 -11.42
N ILE A 86 -23.56 17.20 -12.47
CA ILE A 86 -24.54 17.31 -13.57
C ILE A 86 -25.83 16.52 -13.28
N SER A 87 -25.71 15.31 -12.72
CA SER A 87 -26.83 14.39 -12.52
C SER A 87 -26.52 13.38 -11.41
N PRO A 88 -26.70 13.76 -10.14
CA PRO A 88 -26.37 12.89 -9.00
C PRO A 88 -27.19 11.59 -9.00
N LYS A 89 -28.39 11.59 -9.60
CA LYS A 89 -29.27 10.40 -9.73
C LYS A 89 -28.68 9.24 -10.54
N LYS A 90 -27.60 9.47 -11.30
CA LYS A 90 -26.90 8.43 -12.08
C LYS A 90 -25.84 7.68 -11.29
N LEU A 91 -25.49 8.17 -10.10
CA LEU A 91 -24.57 7.50 -9.20
C LEU A 91 -25.39 6.71 -8.16
N ASP A 92 -24.89 5.54 -7.79
CA ASP A 92 -25.42 4.81 -6.65
C ASP A 92 -25.10 5.53 -5.34
N LYS A 93 -25.87 5.20 -4.30
CA LYS A 93 -25.74 5.87 -2.99
C LYS A 93 -24.37 5.65 -2.36
N ASP A 94 -23.78 4.48 -2.53
CA ASP A 94 -22.49 4.14 -1.93
C ASP A 94 -21.37 4.94 -2.59
N THR A 95 -21.41 5.09 -3.91
CA THR A 95 -20.47 5.96 -4.64
C THR A 95 -20.63 7.42 -4.22
N LEU A 96 -21.86 7.92 -4.09
CA LEU A 96 -22.11 9.30 -3.65
C LEU A 96 -21.59 9.54 -2.22
N TYR A 97 -21.85 8.60 -1.32
CA TYR A 97 -21.38 8.66 0.06
C TYR A 97 -19.86 8.53 0.15
N GLY A 98 -19.25 7.60 -0.59
CA GLY A 98 -17.80 7.47 -0.66
C GLY A 98 -17.12 8.74 -1.16
N MET A 99 -17.69 9.41 -2.17
CA MET A 99 -17.18 10.70 -2.65
C MET A 99 -17.34 11.82 -1.60
N LEU A 100 -18.44 11.83 -0.85
CA LEU A 100 -18.66 12.76 0.27
C LEU A 100 -17.58 12.56 1.33
N THR A 101 -17.38 11.32 1.77
CA THR A 101 -16.38 10.94 2.77
C THR A 101 -14.97 11.32 2.32
N GLU A 102 -14.58 11.01 1.08
CA GLU A 102 -13.25 11.33 0.54
C GLU A 102 -13.00 12.85 0.49
N ALA A 103 -13.99 13.64 0.04
CA ALA A 103 -13.88 15.09 0.03
C ALA A 103 -13.86 15.68 1.45
N ALA A 104 -14.62 15.09 2.38
CA ALA A 104 -14.63 15.50 3.78
C ALA A 104 -13.30 15.17 4.48
N GLU A 105 -12.69 14.02 4.14
CA GLU A 105 -11.38 13.59 4.61
C GLU A 105 -10.28 14.57 4.15
N ASP A 106 -10.27 14.98 2.89
CA ASP A 106 -9.31 15.97 2.37
C ASP A 106 -9.38 17.29 3.17
N VAL A 107 -10.60 17.75 3.47
CA VAL A 107 -10.81 18.97 4.29
C VAL A 107 -10.39 18.74 5.73
N ALA A 108 -10.76 17.61 6.33
CA ALA A 108 -10.37 17.26 7.69
C ALA A 108 -8.85 17.15 7.84
N ASN A 109 -8.17 16.53 6.87
CA ASN A 109 -6.72 16.46 6.79
C ASN A 109 -6.10 17.84 6.79
N ARG A 110 -6.55 18.73 5.88
CA ARG A 110 -6.05 20.10 5.80
C ARG A 110 -6.29 20.90 7.09
N ILE A 111 -7.42 20.70 7.77
CA ILE A 111 -7.69 21.35 9.06
C ILE A 111 -6.75 20.79 10.14
N TYR A 112 -6.59 19.48 10.19
CA TYR A 112 -5.69 18.82 11.13
C TYR A 112 -4.24 19.26 10.93
N ASP A 113 -3.75 19.31 9.71
CA ASP A 113 -2.37 19.70 9.42
C ASP A 113 -2.07 21.16 9.85
N ASN A 114 -3.11 22.02 9.87
CA ASN A 114 -3.00 23.40 10.32
C ASN A 114 -3.11 23.59 11.84
N TYR A 115 -3.87 22.73 12.53
CA TYR A 115 -4.28 22.96 13.92
C TYR A 115 -3.98 21.80 14.87
N GLY A 116 -3.45 20.68 14.37
CA GLY A 116 -3.20 19.43 15.08
C GLY A 116 -4.41 18.96 15.88
N MET A 117 -4.14 18.52 17.11
CA MET A 117 -5.16 18.05 18.06
C MET A 117 -6.20 19.11 18.48
N ASN A 118 -5.92 20.40 18.26
CA ASN A 118 -6.86 21.48 18.52
C ASN A 118 -7.87 21.71 17.38
N SER A 119 -7.76 20.97 16.29
CA SER A 119 -8.63 21.06 15.12
C SER A 119 -10.12 20.90 15.47
N LEU A 120 -10.47 19.99 16.39
CA LEU A 120 -11.86 19.79 16.86
C LEU A 120 -12.42 21.03 17.58
N ASN A 121 -11.61 21.67 18.44
CA ASN A 121 -12.01 22.90 19.13
C ASN A 121 -12.12 24.08 18.15
N LYS A 122 -11.28 24.11 17.11
CA LYS A 122 -11.35 25.12 16.05
C LYS A 122 -12.60 24.96 15.18
N LEU A 123 -13.05 23.72 14.98
CA LEU A 123 -14.29 23.44 14.26
C LEU A 123 -15.53 23.99 14.98
N GLU A 124 -15.47 24.24 16.29
CA GLU A 124 -16.57 24.85 17.04
C GLU A 124 -16.74 26.36 16.75
N ASN A 125 -15.75 27.00 16.11
CA ASN A 125 -15.85 28.39 15.67
C ASN A 125 -16.89 28.55 14.54
N PRO A 126 -17.88 29.46 14.66
CA PRO A 126 -18.88 29.71 13.63
C PRO A 126 -18.30 30.03 12.25
N LEU A 127 -17.18 30.75 12.19
CA LEU A 127 -16.52 31.09 10.92
C LEU A 127 -15.94 29.85 10.24
N ALA A 128 -15.35 28.94 11.02
CA ALA A 128 -14.82 27.68 10.50
C ALA A 128 -15.96 26.80 9.95
N LYS A 129 -17.06 26.67 10.70
CA LYS A 129 -18.27 25.95 10.24
C LYS A 129 -18.83 26.56 8.96
N SER A 130 -18.92 27.89 8.90
CA SER A 130 -19.39 28.60 7.71
C SER A 130 -18.49 28.36 6.50
N SER A 131 -17.17 28.34 6.70
CA SER A 131 -16.21 28.05 5.63
C SER A 131 -16.39 26.64 5.08
N ILE A 132 -16.50 25.63 5.95
CA ILE A 132 -16.68 24.23 5.55
C ILE A 132 -18.02 24.04 4.81
N ARG A 133 -19.09 24.65 5.31
CA ARG A 133 -20.40 24.63 4.64
C ARG A 133 -20.35 25.25 3.25
N SER A 134 -19.63 26.37 3.10
CA SER A 134 -19.44 27.01 1.79
C SER A 134 -18.70 26.07 0.84
N GLU A 135 -17.63 25.44 1.29
CA GLU A 135 -16.85 24.50 0.49
C GLU A 135 -17.66 23.26 0.09
N GLY A 136 -18.45 22.69 1.01
CA GLY A 136 -19.38 21.60 0.70
C GLY A 136 -20.38 21.98 -0.38
N LYS A 137 -20.94 23.20 -0.30
CA LYS A 137 -21.86 23.74 -1.32
C LYS A 137 -21.18 23.92 -2.68
N ASP A 138 -19.95 24.44 -2.71
CA ASP A 138 -19.18 24.62 -3.94
C ASP A 138 -18.85 23.27 -4.61
N LEU A 139 -18.69 22.22 -3.79
CA LEU A 139 -18.54 20.84 -4.23
C LEU A 139 -19.87 20.15 -4.57
N GLY A 140 -21.01 20.81 -4.39
CA GLY A 140 -22.34 20.29 -4.70
C GLY A 140 -22.88 19.27 -3.69
N TYR A 141 -22.37 19.28 -2.46
CA TYR A 141 -22.90 18.49 -1.34
C TYR A 141 -23.93 19.29 -0.53
N ASP A 142 -24.75 18.57 0.24
CA ASP A 142 -25.51 19.22 1.30
C ASP A 142 -24.53 19.80 2.35
N PRO A 143 -24.62 21.10 2.67
CA PRO A 143 -23.64 21.75 3.54
C PRO A 143 -23.60 21.16 4.96
N ASP A 144 -24.73 20.68 5.48
CA ASP A 144 -24.82 20.16 6.84
C ASP A 144 -24.33 18.70 6.89
N ASP A 145 -24.70 17.88 5.91
CA ASP A 145 -24.15 16.51 5.79
C ASP A 145 -22.63 16.55 5.61
N PHE A 146 -22.12 17.47 4.78
CA PHE A 146 -20.68 17.64 4.57
C PHE A 146 -19.96 18.07 5.85
N LEU A 147 -20.51 19.03 6.59
CA LEU A 147 -19.94 19.46 7.88
C LEU A 147 -19.90 18.32 8.90
N VAL A 148 -20.96 17.51 8.97
CA VAL A 148 -21.02 16.33 9.85
C VAL A 148 -19.92 15.34 9.48
N GLU A 149 -19.77 15.03 8.19
CA GLU A 149 -18.77 14.08 7.74
C GLU A 149 -17.34 14.60 7.97
N VAL A 150 -17.07 15.90 7.72
CA VAL A 150 -15.77 16.52 8.05
C VAL A 150 -15.46 16.40 9.55
N LYS A 151 -16.46 16.62 10.41
CA LYS A 151 -16.29 16.45 11.86
C LYS A 151 -15.99 14.99 12.22
N ASN A 152 -16.66 14.03 11.60
CA ASN A 152 -16.42 12.60 11.80
C ASN A 152 -14.99 12.21 11.40
N GLN A 153 -14.53 12.63 10.22
CA GLN A 153 -13.17 12.37 9.75
C GLN A 153 -12.11 13.01 10.65
N LEU A 154 -12.35 14.23 11.12
CA LEU A 154 -11.45 14.91 12.06
C LEU A 154 -11.38 14.16 13.40
N HIS A 155 -12.49 13.62 13.90
CA HIS A 155 -12.53 12.78 15.09
C HIS A 155 -11.73 11.49 14.91
N ILE A 156 -11.91 10.79 13.78
CA ILE A 156 -11.15 9.58 13.43
C ILE A 156 -9.65 9.90 13.43
N LYS A 157 -9.24 10.98 12.74
CA LYS A 157 -7.84 11.39 12.65
C LYS A 157 -7.25 11.73 14.02
N CYS A 158 -7.94 12.54 14.82
CA CYS A 158 -7.49 12.88 16.18
C CYS A 158 -7.41 11.65 17.10
N GLN A 159 -8.33 10.69 16.99
CA GLN A 159 -8.33 9.47 17.82
C GLN A 159 -7.26 8.46 17.38
N SER A 160 -7.01 8.34 16.08
CA SER A 160 -5.97 7.43 15.55
C SER A 160 -4.58 7.80 16.08
N GLU A 161 -4.23 9.09 16.14
CA GLU A 161 -2.93 9.52 16.66
C GLU A 161 -2.81 9.37 18.19
N VAL A 162 -3.88 9.55 18.95
CA VAL A 162 -3.85 9.25 20.41
C VAL A 162 -3.52 7.78 20.66
N SER A 163 -4.03 6.88 19.81
CA SER A 163 -3.79 5.45 19.95
C SER A 163 -2.39 5.00 19.53
N ASP A 164 -1.68 5.81 18.75
CA ASP A 164 -0.29 5.55 18.37
C ASP A 164 0.70 6.18 19.35
N ILE A 165 0.36 7.31 19.99
CA ILE A 165 1.12 7.89 21.11
C ILE A 165 1.06 6.98 22.35
N SER A 166 -0.12 6.39 22.65
CA SER A 166 -0.24 5.46 23.77
C SER A 166 0.50 4.14 23.58
N LYS A 167 0.96 3.81 22.36
CA LYS A 167 1.78 2.61 22.08
C LYS A 167 3.27 2.89 22.11
N SER A 168 3.70 4.14 21.96
CA SER A 168 5.11 4.52 22.09
C SER A 168 5.55 4.65 23.55
N ASP A 169 4.63 5.00 24.46
CA ASP A 169 4.96 5.23 25.88
C ASP A 169 5.06 3.94 26.71
N ASP A 170 4.51 2.81 26.23
CA ASP A 170 4.59 1.52 26.93
C ASP A 170 5.91 0.76 26.71
N ASN A 171 6.85 1.32 25.92
CA ASN A 171 8.11 0.64 25.55
C ASN A 171 9.37 1.25 26.19
N GLU A 172 9.23 2.22 27.10
CA GLU A 172 10.33 2.77 27.90
C GLU A 172 10.09 2.62 29.41
N MET A 173 9.68 1.45 29.89
CA MET A 173 9.86 1.08 31.32
C MET A 173 9.94 -0.44 31.50
N SER A 174 11.06 -1.03 31.12
CA SER A 174 11.58 -2.22 31.79
C SER A 174 13.03 -2.46 31.37
N ASP A 175 13.95 -1.80 32.07
CA ASP A 175 15.30 -2.32 32.33
C ASP A 175 15.87 -1.50 33.50
N ASP A 176 15.60 -1.98 34.72
CA ASP A 176 16.45 -1.83 35.92
C ASP A 176 16.10 -2.94 36.92
#